data_AF-A0A161MAP8-F1
#
_entry.id   AF-A0A161MAP8-F1
#
_cell.length_a   1.000
_cell.length_b   1.000
_cell.length_c   1.000
_cell.angle_alpha   90.00
_cell.angle_beta   90.00
_cell.angle_gamma   90.00
#
_symmetry.space_group_name_H-M   'P 1'
#
loop_
_entity.id
_entity.type
_entity.pdbx_description
1 polymer ?
#
loop_
_entity_poly.entity_id
_entity_poly.type
_entity_poly.pdbx_seq_one_letter_code
_entity_poly.pdbx_strand_id
1 'polypeptide(L)'
;KTGETRTVTQFHFLSWPEGGVPASTKPLLEFRRKVNKSFRGRSCPIVVHCSDGVGRSGAYCLLDMVLNRMAKGAKEIDIAATLEHVRDQRAGAVATKQQFQFILTAVADEVQALLKVLPQQ
;
A
#
# COMPACT_ATOMS: atom_id res chain seq x y z
N LYS A 1 11.80 -32.39 -10.84
CA LYS A 1 11.36 -31.68 -9.61
C LYS A 1 12.59 -31.44 -8.75
N THR A 2 12.85 -30.23 -8.26
CA THR A 2 14.12 -29.86 -7.62
C THR A 2 14.26 -30.32 -6.17
N GLY A 3 13.18 -30.75 -5.51
CA GLY A 3 13.19 -31.14 -4.08
C GLY A 3 13.26 -29.95 -3.11
N GLU A 4 13.36 -28.73 -3.62
CA GLU A 4 13.40 -27.50 -2.81
C GLU A 4 12.03 -27.19 -2.18
N THR A 5 12.04 -26.70 -0.94
CA THR A 5 10.86 -26.21 -0.22
C THR A 5 11.00 -24.72 0.08
N ARG A 6 9.88 -24.00 0.10
CA ARG A 6 9.82 -22.56 0.43
C ARG A 6 8.64 -22.28 1.33
N THR A 7 8.86 -21.52 2.40
CA THR A 7 7.80 -21.02 3.27
C THR A 7 7.28 -19.70 2.72
N VAL A 8 5.97 -19.56 2.58
CA VAL A 8 5.30 -18.34 2.12
C VAL A 8 4.32 -17.87 3.19
N THR A 9 4.36 -16.58 3.51
CA THR A 9 3.36 -15.94 4.37
C THR A 9 2.35 -15.21 3.50
N GLN A 10 1.09 -15.65 3.52
CA GLN A 10 0.01 -14.98 2.80
C GLN A 10 -0.73 -14.03 3.74
N PHE A 11 -0.82 -12.76 3.35
CA PHE A 11 -1.63 -11.75 4.04
C PHE A 11 -2.93 -11.54 3.29
N HIS A 12 -4.06 -11.79 3.96
CA HIS A 12 -5.39 -11.68 3.36
C HIS A 12 -6.20 -10.55 4.02
N PHE A 13 -6.46 -9.49 3.26
CA PHE A 13 -7.28 -8.37 3.71
C PHE A 13 -8.76 -8.59 3.33
N LEU A 14 -9.62 -8.81 4.33
CA LEU A 14 -11.00 -9.26 4.14
C LEU A 14 -12.03 -8.13 4.05
N SER A 15 -11.66 -6.91 4.47
CA SER A 15 -12.61 -5.81 4.67
C SER A 15 -12.65 -4.81 3.50
N TRP A 16 -12.17 -5.21 2.31
CA TRP A 16 -12.24 -4.38 1.10
C TRP A 16 -13.40 -4.83 0.19
N PRO A 17 -14.53 -4.08 0.16
CA PRO A 17 -15.69 -4.47 -0.62
C PRO A 17 -15.43 -4.45 -2.13
N GLU A 18 -16.19 -5.25 -2.86
CA GLU A 18 -16.24 -5.17 -4.32
C GLU A 18 -16.92 -3.86 -4.75
N GLY A 19 -16.35 -3.17 -5.74
CA GLY A 19 -16.91 -1.91 -6.26
C GLY A 19 -16.75 -0.66 -5.37
N GLY A 20 -16.09 -0.76 -4.21
CA GLY A 20 -15.95 0.36 -3.27
C GLY A 20 -14.60 0.42 -2.54
N VAL A 21 -14.61 1.09 -1.39
CA VAL A 21 -13.47 1.23 -0.47
C VAL A 21 -13.89 0.88 0.96
N PRO A 22 -12.97 0.47 1.83
CA PRO A 22 -13.26 0.30 3.26
C PRO A 22 -13.80 1.58 3.90
N ALA A 23 -14.65 1.45 4.92
CA ALA A 23 -15.21 2.59 5.66
C ALA A 23 -14.18 3.37 6.49
N SER A 24 -13.02 2.76 6.77
CA SER A 24 -11.91 3.37 7.50
C SER A 24 -10.57 2.93 6.90
N THR A 25 -9.60 3.83 6.94
CA THR A 25 -8.21 3.61 6.50
C THR A 25 -7.39 2.79 7.49
N LYS A 26 -7.75 2.86 8.78
CA LYS A 26 -6.99 2.25 9.89
C LYS A 26 -6.71 0.76 9.70
N PRO A 27 -7.69 -0.10 9.35
CA PRO A 27 -7.42 -1.52 9.13
C PRO A 27 -6.40 -1.77 8.02
N LEU A 28 -6.43 -0.97 6.94
CA LEU A 28 -5.48 -1.11 5.84
C LEU A 28 -4.07 -0.69 6.25
N LEU A 29 -3.94 0.40 7.02
CA LEU A 29 -2.65 0.85 7.55
C LEU A 29 -2.05 -0.18 8.53
N GLU A 30 -2.86 -0.75 9.42
CA GLU A 30 -2.42 -1.84 10.32
C GLU A 30 -2.03 -3.11 9.55
N PHE A 31 -2.81 -3.49 8.54
CA PHE A 31 -2.49 -4.59 7.64
C PHE A 31 -1.14 -4.37 6.97
N ARG A 32 -0.90 -3.17 6.41
CA ARG A 32 0.37 -2.78 5.80
C ARG A 32 1.54 -2.89 6.79
N ARG A 33 1.40 -2.42 8.03
CA ARG A 33 2.45 -2.54 9.07
C ARG A 33 2.80 -4.02 9.34
N LYS A 34 1.81 -4.92 9.38
CA LYS A 34 2.03 -6.37 9.55
C LYS A 34 2.78 -6.96 8.35
N VAL A 35 2.40 -6.60 7.12
CA VAL A 35 3.11 -7.02 5.89
C VAL A 35 4.58 -6.58 5.95
N ASN A 36 4.83 -5.30 6.20
CA ASN A 36 6.18 -4.74 6.19
C ASN A 36 7.05 -5.28 7.34
N LYS A 37 6.47 -5.61 8.49
CA LYS A 37 7.19 -6.27 9.60
C LYS A 37 7.58 -7.73 9.27
N SER A 38 6.78 -8.41 8.44
CA SER A 38 7.06 -9.79 8.01
C SER A 38 8.04 -9.85 6.85
N PHE A 39 8.20 -8.78 6.09
CA PHE A 39 9.12 -8.72 4.97
C PHE A 39 10.57 -8.60 5.46
N ARG A 40 11.35 -9.67 5.30
CA ARG A 40 12.76 -9.77 5.75
C ARG A 40 13.76 -9.94 4.60
N GLY A 41 13.30 -9.96 3.35
CA GLY A 41 14.13 -10.33 2.20
C GLY A 41 14.85 -9.13 1.57
N ARG A 42 16.14 -9.29 1.25
CA ARG A 42 16.80 -8.48 0.23
C ARG A 42 16.48 -9.11 -1.14
N SER A 43 16.01 -8.30 -2.09
CA SER A 43 15.81 -8.70 -3.49
C SER A 43 14.69 -9.73 -3.79
N CYS A 44 13.70 -9.89 -2.90
CA CYS A 44 12.49 -10.69 -3.18
C CYS A 44 11.27 -9.76 -3.31
N PRO A 45 10.48 -9.83 -4.40
CA PRO A 45 9.29 -9.01 -4.52
C PRO A 45 8.16 -9.50 -3.58
N ILE A 46 7.32 -8.57 -3.13
CA ILE A 46 6.03 -8.90 -2.52
C ILE A 46 5.01 -9.07 -3.65
N VAL A 47 4.31 -10.19 -3.67
CA VAL A 47 3.21 -10.41 -4.61
C VAL A 47 1.93 -9.82 -4.03
N VAL A 48 1.33 -8.89 -4.75
CA VAL A 48 0.05 -8.25 -4.39
C VAL A 48 -0.96 -8.60 -5.48
N HIS A 49 -2.13 -9.11 -5.11
CA HIS A 49 -3.20 -9.40 -6.06
C HIS A 49 -4.58 -9.08 -5.46
N CYS A 50 -5.58 -8.94 -6.34
CA CYS A 50 -6.99 -8.90 -5.99
C CYS A 50 -7.75 -9.84 -6.94
N SER A 51 -8.80 -9.35 -7.62
CA SER A 51 -9.51 -10.11 -8.66
C SER A 51 -8.87 -9.88 -10.04
N ASP A 52 -8.75 -8.62 -10.45
CA ASP A 52 -8.16 -8.15 -11.71
C ASP A 52 -6.67 -7.77 -11.57
N GLY A 53 -6.18 -7.66 -10.33
CA GLY A 53 -4.87 -7.14 -10.01
C GLY A 53 -4.69 -5.65 -10.31
N VAL A 54 -5.74 -4.89 -10.58
CA VAL A 54 -5.64 -3.49 -11.05
C VAL A 54 -6.13 -2.51 -9.98
N GLY A 55 -7.39 -2.63 -9.54
CA GLY A 55 -7.99 -1.66 -8.63
C GLY A 55 -7.40 -1.68 -7.22
N ARG A 56 -7.74 -2.71 -6.44
CA ARG A 56 -7.30 -2.85 -5.04
C ARG A 56 -5.79 -3.07 -4.93
N SER A 57 -5.22 -3.87 -5.85
CA SER A 57 -3.77 -4.08 -5.91
C SER A 57 -3.02 -2.78 -6.21
N GLY A 58 -3.43 -2.02 -7.22
CA GLY A 58 -2.80 -0.74 -7.54
C GLY A 58 -2.92 0.26 -6.40
N ALA A 59 -4.07 0.30 -5.73
CA ALA A 59 -4.28 1.18 -4.58
C ALA A 59 -3.38 0.82 -3.39
N TYR A 60 -3.22 -0.47 -3.08
CA TYR A 60 -2.29 -0.93 -2.04
C TYR A 60 -0.83 -0.61 -2.40
N CYS A 61 -0.41 -0.87 -3.65
CA CYS A 61 0.94 -0.56 -4.11
C CYS A 61 1.24 0.94 -4.06
N LEU A 62 0.30 1.80 -4.49
CA LEU A 62 0.44 3.26 -4.41
C LEU A 62 0.63 3.72 -2.95
N LEU A 63 -0.22 3.25 -2.04
CA LEU A 63 -0.11 3.55 -0.61
C LEU A 63 1.25 3.15 -0.05
N ASP A 64 1.69 1.92 -0.36
CA ASP A 64 2.95 1.41 0.16
C ASP A 64 4.16 2.18 -0.39
N MET A 65 4.17 2.51 -1.68
CA MET A 65 5.23 3.30 -2.31
C MET A 65 5.32 4.71 -1.72
N VAL A 66 4.20 5.40 -1.56
CA VAL A 66 4.15 6.75 -0.98
C VAL A 66 4.67 6.74 0.45
N LEU A 67 4.14 5.89 1.32
CA LEU A 67 4.55 5.85 2.73
C LEU A 67 6.00 5.37 2.89
N ASN A 68 6.50 4.49 2.03
CA ASN A 68 7.91 4.10 2.03
C ASN A 68 8.84 5.24 1.60
N ARG A 69 8.43 6.08 0.64
CA ARG A 69 9.18 7.29 0.26
C ARG A 69 9.22 8.29 1.42
N MET A 70 8.11 8.49 2.13
CA MET A 70 8.07 9.35 3.32
C MET A 70 9.01 8.84 4.41
N ALA A 71 8.94 7.55 4.72
CA ALA A 71 9.78 6.93 5.75
C ALA A 71 11.28 7.00 5.42
N LYS A 72 11.64 7.10 4.14
CA LYS A 72 13.02 7.31 3.69
C LYS A 72 13.44 8.80 3.65
N GLY A 73 12.60 9.71 4.14
CA GLY A 73 12.93 11.14 4.27
C GLY A 73 12.64 11.97 3.02
N ALA A 74 11.79 11.50 2.10
CA ALA A 74 11.35 12.35 0.99
C ALA A 74 10.61 13.58 1.52
N LYS A 75 11.10 14.78 1.17
CA LYS A 75 10.53 16.06 1.62
C LYS A 75 9.27 16.45 0.86
N GLU A 76 9.20 16.06 -0.41
CA GLU A 76 8.07 16.33 -1.30
C GLU A 76 7.57 15.02 -1.86
N ILE A 77 6.25 14.83 -1.86
CA ILE A 77 5.61 13.68 -2.47
C ILE A 77 4.46 14.15 -3.33
N ASP A 78 4.60 13.87 -4.62
CA ASP A 78 3.51 13.95 -5.57
C ASP A 78 2.88 12.55 -5.71
N ILE A 79 1.69 12.41 -5.14
CA ILE A 79 0.93 11.16 -5.16
C ILE A 79 0.34 10.90 -6.55
N ALA A 80 0.01 11.94 -7.31
CA ALA A 80 -0.50 11.81 -8.68
C ALA A 80 0.62 11.33 -9.62
N ALA A 81 1.80 11.94 -9.56
CA ALA A 81 2.97 11.49 -10.31
C ALA A 81 3.39 10.06 -9.90
N THR A 82 3.26 9.71 -8.61
CA THR A 82 3.51 8.34 -8.16
C THR A 82 2.49 7.36 -8.73
N LEU A 83 1.21 7.76 -8.87
CA LEU A 83 0.18 6.94 -9.52
C LEU A 83 0.47 6.77 -11.02
N GLU A 84 0.87 7.83 -11.72
CA GLU A 84 1.28 7.75 -13.13
C GLU A 84 2.42 6.76 -13.30
N HIS A 85 3.46 6.85 -12.46
CA HIS A 85 4.57 5.91 -12.45
C HIS A 85 4.15 4.45 -12.18
N VAL A 86 3.12 4.21 -11.36
CA VAL A 86 2.54 2.87 -11.17
C VAL A 86 1.79 2.43 -12.44
N ARG A 87 1.07 3.35 -13.10
CA ARG A 87 0.30 3.07 -14.33
C ARG A 87 1.19 2.79 -15.53
N ASP A 88 2.39 3.36 -15.58
CA ASP A 88 3.42 3.03 -16.59
C ASP A 88 3.82 1.55 -16.56
N GLN A 89 3.75 0.92 -15.37
CA GLN A 89 4.10 -0.48 -15.16
C GLN A 89 2.89 -1.41 -15.18
N ARG A 90 1.71 -0.89 -14.81
CA ARG A 90 0.44 -1.62 -14.87
C ARG A 90 -0.71 -0.68 -15.22
N ALA A 91 -1.07 -0.69 -16.50
CA ALA A 91 -2.15 0.13 -17.02
C ALA A 91 -3.44 -0.01 -16.20
N GLY A 92 -4.08 1.13 -15.93
CA GLY A 92 -5.34 1.19 -15.20
C GLY A 92 -5.24 1.06 -13.68
N ALA A 93 -4.03 0.91 -13.11
CA ALA A 93 -3.85 0.82 -11.65
C ALA A 93 -4.59 1.95 -10.91
N VAL A 94 -5.24 1.61 -9.79
CA VAL A 94 -6.23 2.47 -9.12
C VAL A 94 -7.37 2.82 -10.08
N ALA A 95 -8.36 1.92 -10.15
CA ALA A 95 -9.39 1.92 -11.17
C ALA A 95 -10.44 3.03 -10.96
N THR A 96 -10.68 3.46 -9.73
CA THR A 96 -11.75 4.43 -9.42
C THR A 96 -11.24 5.65 -8.66
N LYS A 97 -11.94 6.78 -8.84
CA LYS A 97 -11.71 8.01 -8.06
C LYS A 97 -11.82 7.75 -6.55
N GLN A 98 -12.78 6.93 -6.13
CA GLN A 98 -12.97 6.58 -4.72
C GLN A 98 -11.74 5.87 -4.15
N GLN A 99 -11.12 4.94 -4.89
CA GLN A 99 -9.89 4.29 -4.47
C GLN A 99 -8.74 5.30 -4.33
N PHE A 100 -8.59 6.23 -5.29
CA PHE A 100 -7.56 7.27 -5.21
C PHE A 100 -7.76 8.19 -4.00
N GLN A 101 -8.98 8.68 -3.77
CA GLN A 101 -9.32 9.50 -2.60
C GLN A 101 -9.07 8.75 -1.30
N PHE A 102 -9.44 7.47 -1.23
CA PHE A 102 -9.19 6.64 -0.06
C PHE A 102 -7.70 6.49 0.25
N ILE A 103 -6.84 6.36 -0.77
CA ILE A 103 -5.38 6.35 -0.57
C ILE A 103 -4.85 7.69 -0.07
N LEU A 104 -5.34 8.81 -0.62
CA LEU A 104 -4.98 10.15 -0.11
C LEU A 104 -5.34 10.31 1.37
N THR A 105 -6.53 9.89 1.77
CA THR A 105 -6.96 9.89 3.17
C THR A 105 -6.07 8.99 4.03
N ALA A 106 -5.76 7.79 3.57
CA ALA A 106 -4.90 6.86 4.32
C ALA A 106 -3.47 7.41 4.53
N VAL A 107 -2.91 8.09 3.53
CA VAL A 107 -1.61 8.76 3.66
C VAL A 107 -1.69 9.89 4.69
N ALA A 108 -2.72 10.75 4.62
CA ALA A 108 -2.91 11.83 5.58
C ALA A 108 -3.07 11.32 7.03
N ASP A 109 -3.85 10.25 7.23
CA ASP A 109 -4.05 9.64 8.54
C ASP A 109 -2.74 9.08 9.12
N GLU A 110 -1.90 8.44 8.29
CA GLU A 110 -0.60 7.93 8.73
C GLU A 110 0.35 9.07 9.12
N VAL A 111 0.38 10.14 8.34
CA VAL A 111 1.19 11.34 8.65
C VAL A 111 0.74 11.97 9.96
N GLN A 112 -0.57 12.15 10.15
CA GLN A 112 -1.11 12.70 11.38
C GLN A 112 -0.77 11.81 12.59
N ALA A 113 -0.82 10.49 12.43
CA ALA A 113 -0.42 9.56 13.47
C ALA A 113 1.08 9.68 13.81
N LEU A 114 1.96 9.84 12.82
CA LEU A 114 3.40 10.05 13.04
C LEU A 114 3.67 11.38 13.75
N LEU A 115 3.03 12.47 13.35
CA LEU A 115 3.22 13.79 13.96
C LEU A 115 2.81 13.82 15.44
N LYS A 116 1.78 13.05 15.83
CA LYS A 116 1.35 12.93 17.24
C LYS A 116 2.37 12.21 18.13
N VAL A 117 3.25 11.39 17.55
CA VAL A 117 4.26 10.61 18.27
C VAL A 117 5.60 11.37 18.37
N LEU A 118 5.80 12.40 17.54
CA LEU A 118 6.98 13.25 17.64
C LEU A 118 6.92 14.06 18.95
N PRO A 119 8.04 14.19 19.69
CA PRO A 119 8.11 15.07 20.84
C PRO A 119 7.70 16.48 20.43
N GLN A 120 6.70 17.06 21.09
CA GLN A 120 6.43 18.49 20.95
C GLN A 120 7.64 19.22 21.55
N GLN A 121 8.43 19.86 20.68
CA GLN A 121 9.50 20.77 21.10
C GLN A 121 8.92 22.00 21.79
#